data_AF-A0A535PI55-F1
#
_entry.id   AF-A0A535PI55-F1
#
_cell.length_a   1.000
_cell.length_b   1.000
_cell.length_c   1.000
_cell.angle_alpha   90.00
_cell.angle_beta   90.00
_cell.angle_gamma   90.00
#
_symmetry.space_group_name_H-M   'P 1'
#
loop_
_entity.id
_entity.type
_entity.pdbx_description
1 polymer ?
#
loop_
_entity_poly.entity_id
_entity_poly.type
_entity_poly.pdbx_seq_one_letter_code
_entity_poly.pdbx_strand_id
1 'polypeptide(L)' 'MSDLSDSGIARTTDAGGHWGALPSSLPSSDYILTVEFQTVDTAWAEVIVNVAHPALALYRTTDGGVHWTRLGVPSVP' A
#
# COMPACT_ATOMS: atom_id res chain seq x y z
N MET A 1 -8.49 22.91 2.63
CA MET A 1 -8.55 21.54 3.18
C MET A 1 -7.73 20.69 2.25
N SER A 2 -6.49 20.42 2.66
CA SER A 2 -5.45 19.84 1.83
C SER A 2 -4.71 18.80 2.66
N ASP A 3 -5.27 17.61 2.77
CA ASP A 3 -4.60 16.47 3.40
C ASP A 3 -5.09 15.09 2.95
N LEU A 4 -6.09 14.98 2.05
CA LEU A 4 -6.47 13.69 1.45
C LEU A 4 -5.52 13.21 0.33
N SER A 5 -4.21 13.38 0.54
CA SER A 5 -3.19 12.53 -0.07
C SER A 5 -3.03 11.20 0.69
N ASP A 6 -4.01 10.84 1.52
CA ASP A 6 -4.10 9.56 2.19
C ASP A 6 -4.34 8.47 1.14
N SER A 7 -3.25 7.88 0.65
CA SER A 7 -2.93 6.44 0.59
C SER A 7 -4.03 5.36 0.52
N GLY A 8 -5.29 5.61 0.87
CA GLY A 8 -6.39 4.65 0.92
C GLY A 8 -6.29 3.62 2.04
N ILE A 9 -5.19 3.59 2.80
CA ILE A 9 -4.94 2.59 3.85
C ILE A 9 -5.10 3.22 5.23
N ALA A 10 -5.97 2.63 6.04
CA ALA A 10 -6.11 2.95 7.45
C ALA A 10 -5.84 1.71 8.31
N ARG A 11 -5.39 1.93 9.54
CA ARG A 11 -5.05 0.88 10.50
C ARG A 11 -5.70 1.14 11.86
N THR A 12 -6.02 0.05 12.54
CA THR A 12 -6.46 0.01 13.94
C THR A 12 -5.48 -0.81 14.78
N THR A 13 -5.40 -0.50 16.07
CA THR A 13 -4.68 -1.28 17.09
C THR A 13 -5.59 -1.75 18.23
N ASP A 14 -6.88 -1.47 18.13
CA ASP A 14 -7.89 -1.70 19.18
C ASP A 14 -9.08 -2.51 18.63
N ALA A 15 -8.78 -3.51 17.80
CA ALA A 15 -9.76 -4.42 17.20
C ALA A 15 -10.87 -3.71 16.40
N GLY A 16 -10.56 -2.57 15.78
CA GLY A 16 -11.47 -1.81 14.93
C GLY A 16 -12.28 -0.74 15.65
N GLY A 17 -11.99 -0.45 16.92
CA GLY A 17 -12.62 0.64 17.67
C GLY A 17 -12.28 2.02 17.11
N HIS A 18 -11.01 2.24 16.76
CA HIS A 18 -10.53 3.47 16.13
C HIS A 18 -9.62 3.15 14.94
N TRP A 19 -9.73 3.98 13.91
CA TRP A 19 -8.94 3.88 12.68
C TRP A 19 -8.12 5.16 12.50
N GLY A 20 -6.83 4.99 12.24
CA GLY A 20 -5.94 6.07 11.82
C GLY A 20 -5.52 5.86 10.37
N ALA A 21 -5.61 6.91 9.55
CA ALA A 21 -5.02 6.88 8.22
C ALA A 21 -3.50 6.69 8.33
N LEU A 22 -2.95 5.81 7.51
CA LEU A 22 -1.50 5.64 7.45
C LEU A 22 -0.93 6.61 6.41
N PRO A 23 0.14 7.34 6.75
CA PRO A 23 0.89 8.10 5.75
C PRO A 23 1.59 7.10 4.85
N SER A 24 0.95 6.67 3.76
CA SER A 24 1.56 5.65 2.89
C SER A 24 2.34 6.30 1.75
N SER A 25 3.47 5.69 1.43
CA SER A 25 4.24 6.02 0.23
C SER A 25 3.69 5.41 -1.07
N LEU A 26 2.49 4.80 -1.05
CA LEU A 26 1.83 4.39 -2.29
C LEU A 26 1.45 5.65 -3.10
N PRO A 27 1.75 5.68 -4.41
CA PRO A 27 1.44 6.86 -5.21
C PRO A 27 -0.06 7.11 -5.26
N SER A 28 -0.48 8.36 -5.09
CA SER A 28 -1.89 8.77 -5.00
C SER A 28 -2.69 8.61 -6.30
N SER A 29 -2.03 8.36 -7.43
CA SER A 29 -2.65 8.10 -8.73
C SER A 29 -3.01 6.64 -8.97
N ASP A 30 -2.71 5.76 -8.01
CA ASP A 30 -2.73 4.32 -8.22
C ASP A 30 -3.92 3.66 -7.50
N TYR A 31 -4.36 2.51 -8.02
CA TYR A 31 -5.48 1.76 -7.46
C TYR A 31 -4.99 0.52 -6.71
N ILE A 32 -5.24 0.44 -5.41
CA ILE A 32 -4.96 -0.73 -4.59
C ILE A 32 -6.03 -1.79 -4.86
N LEU A 33 -5.62 -2.96 -5.36
CA LEU A 33 -6.51 -4.09 -5.63
C LEU A 33 -6.70 -4.96 -4.39
N THR A 34 -5.60 -5.28 -3.72
CA THR A 34 -5.60 -6.10 -2.51
C THR A 34 -4.40 -5.74 -1.64
N VAL A 35 -4.57 -5.97 -0.33
CA VAL A 35 -3.51 -5.90 0.67
C VAL A 35 -3.61 -7.13 1.56
N GLU A 36 -2.51 -7.87 1.69
CA GLU A 36 -2.44 -9.07 2.52
C GLU A 36 -1.30 -8.96 3.54
N PHE A 37 -1.65 -9.07 4.82
CA PHE A 37 -0.72 -9.05 5.94
C PHE A 37 -0.37 -10.48 6.35
N GLN A 38 0.91 -10.82 6.28
CA GLN A 38 1.44 -12.08 6.81
C GLN A 38 1.73 -11.96 8.31
N THR A 39 2.20 -10.79 8.74
CA THR A 39 2.39 -10.42 10.15
C THR A 39 1.88 -9.00 10.36
N VAL A 40 1.87 -8.52 11.61
CA VAL A 40 1.46 -7.12 11.90
C VAL A 40 2.34 -6.09 11.18
N ASP A 41 3.60 -6.44 10.90
CA ASP A 41 4.57 -5.54 10.28
C ASP A 41 4.77 -5.80 8.78
N THR A 42 4.62 -7.05 8.33
CA THR A 42 4.92 -7.46 6.95
C THR A 42 3.67 -7.73 6.14
N ALA A 43 3.52 -6.99 5.04
CA ALA A 43 2.42 -7.15 4.09
C ALA A 43 2.85 -6.88 2.66
N TRP A 44 2.00 -7.31 1.73
CA TRP A 44 2.11 -7.03 0.30
C TRP A 44 0.84 -6.39 -0.22
N ALA A 45 0.99 -5.52 -1.21
CA ALA A 45 -0.12 -4.87 -1.90
C ALA A 45 0.04 -5.02 -3.40
N GLU A 46 -1.03 -5.45 -4.06
CA GLU A 46 -1.14 -5.42 -5.52
C GLU A 46 -1.78 -4.10 -5.94
N VAL A 47 -1.11 -3.38 -6.81
CA VAL A 47 -1.47 -2.01 -7.18
C VAL A 47 -1.47 -1.87 -8.70
N ILE A 48 -2.54 -1.32 -9.26
CA ILE A 48 -2.55 -0.83 -10.64
C ILE A 48 -1.92 0.55 -10.64
N VAL A 49 -0.77 0.67 -11.29
CA VAL A 49 -0.04 1.92 -11.46
C VAL A 49 -0.27 2.49 -12.86
N ASN A 50 -0.16 3.81 -13.00
CA ASN A 50 -0.31 4.55 -14.27
C ASN A 50 -1.68 4.32 -14.95
N VAL A 51 -2.65 5.18 -14.62
CA VAL A 51 -4.01 5.08 -15.15
C VAL A 51 -4.10 5.15 -16.69
N ALA A 52 -3.16 5.86 -17.34
CA ALA A 52 -3.14 5.98 -18.80
C ALA A 52 -2.61 4.70 -19.47
N HIS A 53 -1.69 3.98 -18.82
CA HIS A 53 -1.13 2.71 -19.28
C HIS A 53 -1.06 1.74 -18.10
N PRO A 54 -2.20 1.13 -17.73
CA PRO A 54 -2.32 0.34 -16.51
C PRO A 54 -1.29 -0.79 -16.48
N ALA A 55 -0.50 -0.83 -15.42
CA ALA A 55 0.43 -1.92 -15.15
C ALA A 55 0.23 -2.43 -13.72
N LEU A 56 0.41 -3.74 -13.53
CA LEU A 56 0.40 -4.32 -12.19
C LEU A 56 1.78 -4.11 -11.54
N ALA A 57 1.79 -3.62 -10.30
CA ALA A 57 2.97 -3.53 -9.47
C ALA A 57 2.72 -4.18 -8.12
N LEU A 58 3.74 -4.86 -7.61
CA LEU A 58 3.73 -5.44 -6.28
C LEU A 58 4.52 -4.53 -5.34
N TYR A 59 3.94 -4.20 -4.20
CA TYR A 59 4.58 -3.44 -3.14
C TYR A 59 4.72 -4.30 -1.89
N ARG A 60 5.74 -4.02 -1.08
CA ARG A 60 5.95 -4.66 0.22
C ARG A 60 6.17 -3.61 1.30
N THR A 61 5.61 -3.86 2.48
CA THR A 61 5.93 -3.16 3.72
C THR A 61 6.55 -4.14 4.73
N THR A 62 7.35 -3.60 5.64
CA THR A 62 7.91 -4.31 6.81
C THR A 62 7.74 -3.51 8.10
N ASP A 63 6.87 -2.49 8.09
CA ASP A 63 6.58 -1.61 9.23
C ASP A 63 5.07 -1.36 9.41
N GLY A 64 4.25 -2.31 8.98
CA GLY A 64 2.80 -2.28 9.20
C GLY A 64 2.06 -1.33 8.29
N GLY A 65 2.60 -1.06 7.09
CA GLY A 65 1.98 -0.25 6.04
C GLY A 65 2.30 1.24 6.11
N VAL A 66 3.23 1.65 6.97
CA VAL A 66 3.70 3.05 7.02
C VAL A 66 4.54 3.35 5.78
N HIS A 67 5.48 2.48 5.43
CA HIS A 67 6.25 2.60 4.19
C HIS A 67 6.06 1.38 3.29
N TRP A 68 5.86 1.66 2.00
CA TRP A 68 5.72 0.66 0.94
C TRP A 68 6.86 0.81 -0.08
N THR A 69 7.54 -0.29 -0.34
CA THR A 69 8.59 -0.39 -1.36
C THR A 69 8.07 -1.14 -2.57
N ARG A 70 8.19 -0.54 -3.76
CA ARG A 70 7.86 -1.21 -5.02
C ARG A 70 8.87 -2.31 -5.30
N LEU A 71 8.39 -3.53 -5.50
CA LEU A 71 9.22 -4.66 -5.87
C LEU A 71 9.42 -4.67 -7.39
N GLY A 72 10.66 -4.90 -7.82
CA GLY A 72 10.96 -5.20 -9.22
C GLY A 72 10.44 -6.58 -9.59
N VAL A 73 10.01 -6.74 -10.84
CA VAL A 73 9.84 -8.08 -11.40
C VAL A 73 11.21 -8.73 -11.49
N PRO A 74 11.40 -9.96 -10.97
CA PRO A 74 12.64 -10.68 -11.16
C PRO A 74 12.93 -10.80 -12.66
N SER A 75 14.09 -10.34 -13.11
CA SER A 75 14.55 -10.66 -14.45
C SER A 75 14.90 -12.15 -14.48
N VAL A 76 14.31 -12.90 -15.40
CA VAL A 76 14.84 -14.21 -15.76
C VAL A 76 16.20 -13.97 -16.44
N PRO A 77 17.29 -14.63 -15.99
CA PRO A 77 18.61 -14.51 -16.62
C PRO A 77 18.62 -14.93 -18.09
#